data_AF-A0AAN4R229-F1
#
_entry.id   AF-A0AAN4R229-F1
#
_cell.length_a   1.000
_cell.length_b   1.000
_cell.length_c   1.000
_cell.angle_alpha   90.00
_cell.angle_beta   90.00
_cell.angle_gamma   90.00
#
_symmetry.space_group_name_H-M   'P 1'
#
loop_
_entity.id
_entity.type
_entity.pdbx_description
1 polymer ?
#
loop_
_entity_poly.entity_id
_entity_poly.type
_entity_poly.pdbx_seq_one_letter_code
_entity_poly.pdbx_strand_id
1 'polypeptide(L)'
;MAGGNFVIKPGITSQVAYINSTILVQPGGALMARTQTNCVTTIQGGGSAYLTTFLGGALTLQGGALVQQSNLTGGVGVTAQAQSTLQGCSVEAASNVNCATDVRLTGTTINKGSISGGTVYGAGSVENVQGVQASVQNQAVTSGATIIVSDGGRINGTVSLLAGASAQLTGNVGGTVNLADTSYATMTLSAGSLPSTLITGFNGTSQSLSDKIKIEGLTKSQIASVTKGADQLTLTLKDGRALTLNIQNVGTTGYSIIDSGTGIVLAVCYLAGVQIETPDGPMAVEQIRVGDRITAIVNGAPQSREVIWTGSGHCRIDRTLPDDLAGYPVCIRKDAIGADMPTRDLYVTAEHGLLLDGHFIPARLLVNGHSIFYDTSREEYAFYHFETKEHSVVVADGVLSESYLDTGNRAMFSVQSSRIDPVIGMLSWDRDAAAPLMTDRERVEPIYNRIEKMQPAVTKLERVLTDQTDLHLLTDNGMIIRPLRVAGAKHIFQLPASVQSVAIRSRTARPCDIIGPFHDDRRNLGVLVGQILQFVSGEIVDYDRHLSDCEMSGWHDYAGGASRWTSGDAFLFVADSLGEEHRLVSLEILAGGPYLCADEDAAGDLSANAG
;
A
#
# COMPACT_ATOMS: atom_id res chain seq x y z
N MET A 1 17.26 -49.35 -2.23
CA MET A 1 17.23 -50.33 -1.12
C MET A 1 15.78 -50.61 -0.76
N ALA A 2 15.41 -51.86 -0.47
CA ALA A 2 14.01 -52.23 -0.22
C ALA A 2 13.85 -53.00 1.10
N GLY A 3 12.78 -52.71 1.84
CA GLY A 3 12.35 -53.51 3.01
C GLY A 3 13.29 -53.49 4.21
N GLY A 4 13.63 -52.30 4.74
CA GLY A 4 14.50 -52.20 5.92
C GLY A 4 14.41 -50.88 6.69
N ASN A 5 15.16 -50.79 7.79
CA ASN A 5 15.30 -49.58 8.61
C ASN A 5 16.67 -48.93 8.37
N PHE A 6 16.67 -47.67 7.96
CA PHE A 6 17.88 -46.94 7.59
C PHE A 6 18.04 -45.69 8.45
N VAL A 7 19.26 -45.43 8.90
CA VAL A 7 19.61 -44.22 9.64
C VAL A 7 20.65 -43.45 8.84
N ILE A 8 20.31 -42.23 8.43
CA ILE A 8 21.24 -41.31 7.79
C ILE A 8 21.91 -40.49 8.89
N LYS A 9 23.19 -40.78 9.12
CA LYS A 9 23.99 -40.18 10.17
C LYS A 9 24.45 -38.76 9.81
N PRO A 10 24.87 -37.95 10.80
CA PRO A 10 25.44 -36.63 10.55
C PRO A 10 26.59 -36.67 9.53
N GLY A 11 26.64 -35.70 8.63
CA GLY A 11 27.67 -35.59 7.57
C GLY A 11 27.43 -36.51 6.37
N ILE A 12 26.38 -37.33 6.38
CA ILE A 12 26.03 -38.21 5.27
C ILE A 12 24.90 -37.61 4.44
N THR A 13 25.12 -37.52 3.13
CA THR A 13 24.07 -37.25 2.14
C THR A 13 23.74 -38.52 1.39
N SER A 14 22.55 -39.07 1.60
CA SER A 14 22.10 -40.29 0.92
C SER A 14 21.44 -39.95 -0.41
N GLN A 15 22.03 -40.44 -1.50
CA GLN A 15 21.47 -40.42 -2.85
C GLN A 15 20.92 -41.79 -3.25
N VAL A 16 20.28 -42.48 -2.30
CA VAL A 16 19.69 -43.80 -2.49
C VAL A 16 18.17 -43.68 -2.62
N ALA A 17 17.59 -44.43 -3.56
CA ALA A 17 16.16 -44.64 -3.64
C ALA A 17 15.77 -45.77 -2.68
N TYR A 18 14.93 -45.47 -1.68
CA TYR A 18 14.39 -46.44 -0.74
C TYR A 18 12.96 -46.81 -1.13
N ILE A 19 12.59 -48.08 -0.90
CA ILE A 19 11.26 -48.62 -1.23
C ILE A 19 10.75 -49.41 -0.02
N ASN A 20 9.51 -49.18 0.42
CA ASN A 20 8.90 -49.90 1.54
C ASN A 20 9.81 -49.95 2.79
N SER A 21 10.41 -48.82 3.14
CA SER A 21 11.46 -48.74 4.17
C SER A 21 11.14 -47.68 5.22
N THR A 22 11.72 -47.84 6.41
CA THR A 22 11.71 -46.79 7.45
C THR A 22 13.04 -46.04 7.39
N ILE A 23 13.00 -44.71 7.36
CA ILE A 23 14.19 -43.86 7.25
C ILE A 23 14.19 -42.87 8.40
N LEU A 24 15.30 -42.80 9.13
CA LEU A 24 15.56 -41.74 10.11
C LEU A 24 16.71 -40.87 9.62
N VAL A 25 16.45 -39.60 9.40
CA VAL A 25 17.47 -38.60 9.07
C VAL A 25 17.84 -37.85 10.34
N GLN A 26 19.07 -38.07 10.81
CA GLN A 26 19.59 -37.43 12.02
C GLN A 26 20.04 -35.99 11.74
N PRO A 27 20.25 -35.15 12.78
CA PRO A 27 20.78 -33.81 12.62
C PRO A 27 22.08 -33.80 11.79
N GLY A 28 22.17 -32.97 10.76
CA GLY A 28 23.31 -32.90 9.84
C GLY A 28 23.37 -34.03 8.80
N GLY A 29 22.41 -34.95 8.77
CA GLY A 29 22.22 -35.92 7.69
C GLY A 29 21.24 -35.39 6.64
N ALA A 30 21.36 -35.87 5.40
CA ALA A 30 20.49 -35.42 4.30
C ALA A 30 20.03 -36.55 3.36
N LEU A 31 18.79 -36.45 2.87
CA LEU A 31 18.31 -37.15 1.67
C LEU A 31 18.47 -36.25 0.43
N MET A 32 18.88 -36.80 -0.71
CA MET A 32 19.05 -35.99 -1.93
C MET A 32 18.69 -36.71 -3.24
N ALA A 33 17.96 -36.00 -4.12
CA ALA A 33 17.81 -36.29 -5.56
C ALA A 33 17.18 -37.65 -5.95
N ARG A 34 16.58 -38.40 -5.03
CA ARG A 34 15.99 -39.73 -5.29
C ARG A 34 14.55 -39.83 -4.83
N THR A 35 13.84 -40.78 -5.41
CA THR A 35 12.47 -41.12 -5.03
C THR A 35 12.46 -42.09 -3.86
N GLN A 36 11.67 -41.75 -2.83
CA GLN A 36 11.38 -42.58 -1.67
C GLN A 36 9.96 -43.11 -1.81
N THR A 37 9.83 -44.38 -2.19
CA THR A 37 8.54 -44.99 -2.53
C THR A 37 7.98 -45.74 -1.34
N ASN A 38 6.78 -45.34 -0.88
CA ASN A 38 6.05 -45.95 0.22
C ASN A 38 6.93 -46.13 1.48
N CYS A 39 7.70 -45.09 1.81
CA CYS A 39 8.60 -45.09 2.97
C CYS A 39 7.97 -44.34 4.15
N VAL A 40 8.34 -44.74 5.37
CA VAL A 40 8.07 -43.97 6.59
C VAL A 40 9.34 -43.23 6.95
N THR A 41 9.38 -41.93 6.67
CA THR A 41 10.57 -41.10 6.87
C THR A 41 10.37 -40.14 8.03
N THR A 42 11.34 -40.07 8.93
CA THR A 42 11.41 -39.05 9.99
C THR A 42 12.67 -38.23 9.81
N ILE A 43 12.52 -36.92 9.67
CA ILE A 43 13.64 -35.96 9.63
C ILE A 43 13.68 -35.24 10.98
N GLN A 44 14.78 -35.43 11.70
CA GLN A 44 15.02 -34.78 12.98
C GLN A 44 15.45 -33.31 12.78
N GLY A 45 15.36 -32.50 13.84
CA GLY A 45 15.82 -31.11 13.80
C GLY A 45 17.27 -30.98 13.35
N GLY A 46 17.54 -30.13 12.35
CA GLY A 46 18.85 -29.98 11.72
C GLY A 46 19.18 -31.04 10.67
N GLY A 47 18.32 -32.03 10.45
CA GLY A 47 18.37 -32.93 9.29
C GLY A 47 17.60 -32.37 8.11
N SER A 48 17.84 -32.90 6.90
CA SER A 48 17.24 -32.32 5.69
C SER A 48 16.93 -33.30 4.56
N ALA A 49 16.09 -32.85 3.63
CA ALA A 49 15.86 -33.48 2.34
C ALA A 49 15.84 -32.43 1.23
N TYR A 50 16.61 -32.66 0.16
CA TYR A 50 16.72 -31.75 -0.99
C TYR A 50 16.40 -32.49 -2.28
N LEU A 51 15.62 -31.88 -3.18
CA LEU A 51 15.34 -32.45 -4.51
C LEU A 51 14.81 -33.91 -4.44
N THR A 52 14.13 -34.25 -3.34
CA THR A 52 13.71 -35.62 -3.04
C THR A 52 12.24 -35.77 -3.42
N THR A 53 11.87 -36.90 -4.03
CA THR A 53 10.45 -37.19 -4.29
C THR A 53 9.97 -38.19 -3.24
N PHE A 54 8.98 -37.82 -2.45
CA PHE A 54 8.29 -38.73 -1.55
C PHE A 54 7.03 -39.23 -2.25
N LEU A 55 7.00 -40.51 -2.61
CA LEU A 55 5.92 -41.15 -3.36
C LEU A 55 5.15 -42.12 -2.45
N GLY A 56 4.04 -41.66 -1.87
CA GLY A 56 3.28 -42.40 -0.86
C GLY A 56 4.00 -42.55 0.48
N GLY A 57 3.39 -43.28 1.42
CA GLY A 57 3.93 -43.48 2.76
C GLY A 57 3.71 -42.27 3.68
N ALA A 58 4.65 -42.04 4.61
CA ALA A 58 4.54 -40.98 5.61
C ALA A 58 5.86 -40.22 5.80
N LEU A 59 5.77 -38.91 6.02
CA LEU A 59 6.91 -38.04 6.31
C LEU A 59 6.66 -37.25 7.60
N THR A 60 7.53 -37.39 8.59
CA THR A 60 7.50 -36.61 9.84
C THR A 60 8.66 -35.63 9.87
N LEU A 61 8.36 -34.34 10.00
CA LEU A 61 9.36 -33.28 10.19
C LEU A 61 9.34 -32.84 11.65
N GLN A 62 10.44 -33.05 12.36
CA GLN A 62 10.62 -32.51 13.70
C GLN A 62 11.06 -31.05 13.65
N GLY A 63 10.92 -30.32 14.77
CA GLY A 63 11.29 -28.91 14.81
C GLY A 63 12.75 -28.67 14.38
N GLY A 64 12.96 -27.73 13.46
CA GLY A 64 14.25 -27.44 12.84
C GLY A 64 14.62 -28.33 11.64
N ALA A 65 13.75 -29.26 11.22
CA ALA A 65 13.96 -30.04 9.99
C ALA A 65 13.69 -29.19 8.74
N LEU A 66 14.42 -29.45 7.66
CA LEU A 66 14.28 -28.75 6.38
C LEU A 66 13.97 -29.71 5.23
N VAL A 67 12.86 -29.47 4.54
CA VAL A 67 12.58 -30.11 3.25
C VAL A 67 12.55 -29.03 2.19
N GLN A 68 13.40 -29.18 1.17
CA GLN A 68 13.59 -28.16 0.15
C GLN A 68 13.51 -28.75 -1.26
N GLN A 69 12.86 -28.03 -2.17
CA GLN A 69 12.71 -28.34 -3.59
C GLN A 69 12.26 -29.79 -3.84
N SER A 70 11.43 -30.31 -2.94
CA SER A 70 11.05 -31.73 -2.92
C SER A 70 9.59 -31.89 -3.34
N ASN A 71 9.28 -33.03 -3.95
CA ASN A 71 7.96 -33.34 -4.46
C ASN A 71 7.26 -34.34 -3.51
N LEU A 72 6.10 -33.97 -3.00
CA LEU A 72 5.24 -34.78 -2.14
C LEU A 72 4.08 -35.30 -2.99
N THR A 73 4.08 -36.58 -3.34
CA THR A 73 3.12 -37.16 -4.29
C THR A 73 2.70 -38.58 -3.94
N GLY A 74 1.71 -39.12 -4.66
CA GLY A 74 1.23 -40.49 -4.50
C GLY A 74 0.56 -40.79 -3.15
N GLY A 75 -0.04 -39.77 -2.53
CA GLY A 75 -0.75 -39.95 -1.26
C GLY A 75 0.14 -39.96 -0.03
N VAL A 76 1.26 -39.21 -0.05
CA VAL A 76 2.11 -39.10 1.14
C VAL A 76 1.43 -38.23 2.20
N GLY A 77 1.37 -38.75 3.43
CA GLY A 77 0.93 -38.00 4.60
C GLY A 77 2.11 -37.36 5.31
N VAL A 78 2.14 -36.02 5.38
CA VAL A 78 3.21 -35.26 6.04
C VAL A 78 2.71 -34.68 7.36
N THR A 79 3.48 -34.86 8.43
CA THR A 79 3.27 -34.21 9.73
C THR A 79 4.47 -33.32 10.04
N ALA A 80 4.26 -32.00 10.06
CA ALA A 80 5.30 -31.01 10.28
C ALA A 80 5.13 -30.34 11.65
N GLN A 81 6.12 -30.50 12.53
CA GLN A 81 6.14 -29.88 13.85
C GLN A 81 6.63 -28.43 13.78
N ALA A 82 6.29 -27.63 14.79
CA ALA A 82 6.69 -26.23 14.89
C ALA A 82 8.19 -26.04 14.63
N GLN A 83 8.58 -24.95 13.97
CA GLN A 83 9.96 -24.64 13.57
C GLN A 83 10.55 -25.52 12.45
N SER A 84 9.80 -26.47 11.88
CA SER A 84 10.22 -27.12 10.63
C SER A 84 9.94 -26.22 9.42
N THR A 85 10.63 -26.48 8.29
CA THR A 85 10.52 -25.66 7.08
C THR A 85 10.28 -26.53 5.85
N LEU A 86 9.29 -26.15 5.04
CA LEU A 86 9.13 -26.61 3.66
C LEU A 86 9.44 -25.43 2.72
N GLN A 87 10.40 -25.62 1.80
CA GLN A 87 10.88 -24.57 0.90
C GLN A 87 10.87 -25.01 -0.56
N GLY A 88 10.09 -24.36 -1.41
CA GLY A 88 10.02 -24.67 -2.83
C GLY A 88 9.47 -26.08 -3.10
N CYS A 89 8.72 -26.65 -2.16
CA CYS A 89 8.18 -28.00 -2.30
C CYS A 89 6.90 -27.99 -3.14
N SER A 90 6.62 -29.10 -3.82
CA SER A 90 5.32 -29.33 -4.44
C SER A 90 4.50 -30.37 -3.64
N VAL A 91 3.21 -30.11 -3.48
CA VAL A 91 2.24 -31.02 -2.85
C VAL A 91 1.22 -31.45 -3.90
N GLU A 92 1.39 -32.65 -4.41
CA GLU A 92 0.62 -33.18 -5.52
C GLU A 92 -0.64 -33.94 -5.04
N ALA A 93 -1.46 -34.35 -6.01
CA ALA A 93 -2.71 -35.08 -5.79
C ALA A 93 -2.64 -36.16 -4.70
N ALA A 94 -3.68 -36.19 -3.87
CA ALA A 94 -3.88 -37.09 -2.73
C ALA A 94 -2.88 -36.94 -1.56
N SER A 95 -1.85 -36.10 -1.69
CA SER A 95 -0.89 -35.87 -0.61
C SER A 95 -1.37 -34.74 0.30
N ASN A 96 -1.12 -34.87 1.61
CA ASN A 96 -1.55 -33.91 2.61
C ASN A 96 -0.40 -33.53 3.53
N VAL A 97 -0.30 -32.24 3.87
CA VAL A 97 0.66 -31.72 4.83
C VAL A 97 -0.08 -31.13 6.02
N ASN A 98 0.14 -31.70 7.19
CA ASN A 98 -0.44 -31.26 8.45
C ASN A 98 0.64 -30.53 9.25
N CYS A 99 0.54 -29.22 9.30
CA CYS A 99 1.49 -28.33 9.96
C CYS A 99 0.98 -27.92 11.33
N ALA A 100 1.85 -27.98 12.32
CA ALA A 100 1.67 -27.25 13.58
C ALA A 100 1.80 -25.73 13.35
N THR A 101 1.49 -24.95 14.38
CA THR A 101 1.83 -23.52 14.44
C THR A 101 3.34 -23.33 14.25
N ASP A 102 3.75 -22.24 13.59
CA ASP A 102 5.15 -21.89 13.31
C ASP A 102 5.94 -22.84 12.39
N VAL A 103 5.26 -23.70 11.63
CA VAL A 103 5.89 -24.33 10.45
C VAL A 103 6.06 -23.27 9.36
N ARG A 104 7.27 -23.15 8.80
CA ARG A 104 7.54 -22.18 7.72
C ARG A 104 7.29 -22.81 6.36
N LEU A 105 6.43 -22.17 5.57
CA LEU A 105 6.16 -22.49 4.17
C LEU A 105 6.75 -21.38 3.31
N THR A 106 7.63 -21.70 2.38
CA THR A 106 8.32 -20.71 1.54
C THR A 106 8.29 -21.17 0.08
N GLY A 107 7.60 -20.46 -0.82
CA GLY A 107 7.54 -20.83 -2.24
C GLY A 107 6.87 -22.18 -2.53
N THR A 108 5.99 -22.67 -1.66
CA THR A 108 5.34 -23.98 -1.82
C THR A 108 4.30 -23.94 -2.96
N THR A 109 4.16 -25.04 -3.70
CA THR A 109 3.10 -25.19 -4.72
C THR A 109 2.23 -26.39 -4.39
N ILE A 110 0.93 -26.16 -4.21
CA ILE A 110 -0.07 -27.18 -3.92
C ILE A 110 -0.83 -27.44 -5.22
N ASN A 111 -0.56 -28.57 -5.85
CA ASN A 111 -1.18 -28.99 -7.09
C ASN A 111 -2.09 -30.20 -6.84
N LYS A 112 -3.38 -29.95 -6.59
CA LYS A 112 -4.39 -30.96 -6.20
C LYS A 112 -4.13 -31.69 -4.86
N GLY A 113 -3.09 -31.30 -4.11
CA GLY A 113 -2.84 -31.76 -2.74
C GLY A 113 -3.48 -30.87 -1.68
N SER A 114 -3.11 -31.05 -0.41
CA SER A 114 -3.59 -30.15 0.66
C SER A 114 -2.52 -29.78 1.68
N ILE A 115 -2.63 -28.57 2.22
CA ILE A 115 -1.87 -28.13 3.41
C ILE A 115 -2.85 -27.60 4.46
N SER A 116 -2.65 -28.01 5.70
CA SER A 116 -3.37 -27.47 6.86
C SER A 116 -2.37 -26.92 7.89
N GLY A 117 -2.67 -25.75 8.45
CA GLY A 117 -1.79 -25.04 9.39
C GLY A 117 -0.56 -24.42 8.73
N GLY A 118 0.35 -23.95 9.58
CA GLY A 118 1.62 -23.36 9.16
C GLY A 118 1.52 -21.89 8.74
N THR A 119 2.67 -21.33 8.38
CA THR A 119 2.85 -19.92 8.11
C THR A 119 3.60 -19.75 6.79
N VAL A 120 2.95 -19.13 5.81
CA VAL A 120 3.62 -18.66 4.59
C VAL A 120 4.53 -17.51 4.96
N TYR A 121 5.82 -17.73 4.78
CA TYR A 121 6.89 -16.91 5.34
C TYR A 121 7.81 -16.36 4.24
N GLY A 122 8.38 -15.18 4.48
CA GLY A 122 9.42 -14.56 3.65
C GLY A 122 8.87 -13.54 2.64
N ALA A 123 9.51 -12.38 2.56
CA ALA A 123 9.18 -11.37 1.56
C ALA A 123 9.41 -11.90 0.14
N GLY A 124 8.45 -11.66 -0.76
CA GLY A 124 8.48 -12.19 -2.13
C GLY A 124 8.18 -13.69 -2.25
N SER A 125 7.96 -14.38 -1.12
CA SER A 125 7.52 -15.78 -1.12
C SER A 125 6.09 -15.88 -1.63
N VAL A 126 5.87 -16.80 -2.57
CA VAL A 126 4.55 -17.06 -3.15
C VAL A 126 4.17 -18.51 -2.93
N GLU A 127 3.10 -18.75 -2.17
CA GLU A 127 2.46 -20.07 -2.09
C GLU A 127 1.34 -20.16 -3.14
N ASN A 128 1.41 -21.16 -4.01
CA ASN A 128 0.43 -21.37 -5.08
C ASN A 128 -0.50 -22.54 -4.77
N VAL A 129 -1.82 -22.32 -4.79
CA VAL A 129 -2.85 -23.35 -4.60
C VAL A 129 -3.61 -23.50 -5.91
N GLN A 130 -3.41 -24.62 -6.61
CA GLN A 130 -3.91 -24.78 -7.98
C GLN A 130 -4.43 -26.17 -8.30
N GLY A 131 -5.43 -26.22 -9.18
CA GLY A 131 -6.03 -27.45 -9.66
C GLY A 131 -7.15 -27.96 -8.76
N VAL A 132 -8.08 -28.70 -9.38
CA VAL A 132 -9.26 -29.25 -8.70
C VAL A 132 -8.85 -30.12 -7.52
N GLN A 133 -9.40 -29.84 -6.34
CA GLN A 133 -9.11 -30.45 -5.03
C GLN A 133 -7.90 -29.89 -4.28
N ALA A 134 -7.12 -28.98 -4.86
CA ALA A 134 -6.09 -28.28 -4.11
C ALA A 134 -6.72 -27.49 -2.97
N SER A 135 -6.18 -27.61 -1.76
CA SER A 135 -6.74 -26.89 -0.62
C SER A 135 -5.72 -26.44 0.41
N VAL A 136 -6.02 -25.29 1.01
CA VAL A 136 -5.35 -24.77 2.20
C VAL A 136 -6.35 -24.62 3.35
N GLN A 137 -5.87 -24.75 4.58
CA GLN A 137 -6.69 -24.63 5.78
C GLN A 137 -5.89 -24.01 6.92
N ASN A 138 -6.45 -23.02 7.63
CA ASN A 138 -5.92 -22.47 8.89
C ASN A 138 -4.45 -21.99 8.80
N GLN A 139 -4.10 -21.34 7.70
CA GLN A 139 -2.77 -20.78 7.46
C GLN A 139 -2.69 -19.31 7.86
N ALA A 140 -1.49 -18.89 8.27
CA ALA A 140 -1.13 -17.48 8.38
C ALA A 140 -0.20 -17.08 7.23
N VAL A 141 -0.30 -15.84 6.75
CA VAL A 141 0.58 -15.27 5.73
C VAL A 141 1.27 -14.05 6.33
N THR A 142 2.60 -14.02 6.33
CA THR A 142 3.36 -12.91 6.91
C THR A 142 3.52 -11.74 5.94
N SER A 143 3.95 -10.61 6.47
CA SER A 143 4.32 -9.43 5.68
C SER A 143 5.20 -9.77 4.48
N GLY A 144 4.87 -9.22 3.31
CA GLY A 144 5.60 -9.42 2.05
C GLY A 144 5.42 -10.80 1.41
N ALA A 145 4.77 -11.76 2.08
CA ALA A 145 4.43 -13.05 1.50
C ALA A 145 3.05 -12.98 0.81
N THR A 146 2.89 -13.81 -0.22
CA THR A 146 1.65 -13.91 -0.99
C THR A 146 1.14 -15.34 -1.01
N ILE A 147 -0.16 -15.50 -0.87
CA ILE A 147 -0.86 -16.75 -1.22
C ILE A 147 -1.72 -16.52 -2.45
N ILE A 148 -1.57 -17.38 -3.46
CA ILE A 148 -2.36 -17.36 -4.69
C ILE A 148 -3.24 -18.60 -4.69
N VAL A 149 -4.56 -18.42 -4.70
CA VAL A 149 -5.51 -19.52 -4.90
C VAL A 149 -6.13 -19.36 -6.27
N SER A 150 -5.76 -20.28 -7.16
CA SER A 150 -6.17 -20.31 -8.55
C SER A 150 -7.48 -21.09 -8.74
N ASP A 151 -8.05 -20.99 -9.93
CA ASP A 151 -9.31 -21.65 -10.24
C ASP A 151 -9.23 -23.18 -10.00
N GLY A 152 -10.26 -23.72 -9.35
CA GLY A 152 -10.30 -25.10 -8.84
C GLY A 152 -9.65 -25.33 -7.46
N GLY A 153 -8.84 -24.38 -6.97
CA GLY A 153 -8.30 -24.36 -5.62
C GLY A 153 -9.33 -23.93 -4.56
N ARG A 154 -9.08 -24.25 -3.28
CA ARG A 154 -10.02 -24.02 -2.18
C ARG A 154 -9.35 -23.56 -0.90
N ILE A 155 -10.07 -22.74 -0.14
CA ILE A 155 -9.79 -22.47 1.27
C ILE A 155 -10.80 -23.26 2.11
N ASN A 156 -10.32 -24.21 2.91
CA ASN A 156 -11.13 -25.05 3.79
C ASN A 156 -10.98 -24.58 5.25
N GLY A 157 -11.50 -23.40 5.57
CA GLY A 157 -11.33 -22.76 6.88
C GLY A 157 -10.91 -21.31 6.70
N THR A 158 -9.93 -20.86 7.48
CA THR A 158 -9.44 -19.48 7.44
C THR A 158 -8.01 -19.39 6.93
N VAL A 159 -7.74 -18.43 6.04
CA VAL A 159 -6.40 -17.91 5.78
C VAL A 159 -6.31 -16.53 6.41
N SER A 160 -5.36 -16.31 7.30
CA SER A 160 -5.15 -15.03 7.99
C SER A 160 -3.98 -14.27 7.38
N LEU A 161 -4.26 -13.08 6.84
CA LEU A 161 -3.25 -12.16 6.32
C LEU A 161 -2.78 -11.25 7.44
N LEU A 162 -1.49 -11.31 7.76
CA LEU A 162 -0.86 -10.37 8.70
C LEU A 162 -0.54 -9.04 7.99
N ALA A 163 -0.05 -8.06 8.76
CA ALA A 163 0.28 -6.74 8.24
C ALA A 163 1.20 -6.78 7.00
N GLY A 164 0.75 -6.22 5.87
CA GLY A 164 1.48 -6.19 4.60
C GLY A 164 1.55 -7.52 3.85
N ALA A 165 0.76 -8.53 4.25
CA ALA A 165 0.60 -9.76 3.50
C ALA A 165 -0.38 -9.59 2.33
N SER A 166 -0.29 -10.48 1.34
CA SER A 166 -1.16 -10.46 0.16
C SER A 166 -1.86 -11.78 -0.10
N ALA A 167 -3.07 -11.71 -0.63
CA ALA A 167 -3.79 -12.85 -1.21
C ALA A 167 -4.27 -12.51 -2.62
N GLN A 168 -4.15 -13.45 -3.54
CA GLN A 168 -4.75 -13.36 -4.87
C GLN A 168 -5.69 -14.54 -5.07
N LEU A 169 -6.96 -14.27 -5.30
CA LEU A 169 -7.97 -15.30 -5.58
C LEU A 169 -8.43 -15.14 -7.03
N THR A 170 -8.20 -16.18 -7.83
CA THR A 170 -8.71 -16.26 -9.20
C THR A 170 -9.68 -17.45 -9.29
N GLY A 171 -10.92 -17.20 -9.72
CA GLY A 171 -11.96 -18.24 -9.76
C GLY A 171 -12.88 -18.23 -8.53
N ASN A 172 -13.84 -19.15 -8.50
CA ASN A 172 -14.80 -19.26 -7.39
C ASN A 172 -14.19 -20.01 -6.20
N VAL A 173 -13.37 -19.30 -5.43
CA VAL A 173 -12.78 -19.79 -4.18
C VAL A 173 -13.80 -19.61 -3.04
N GLY A 174 -13.94 -20.61 -2.17
CA GLY A 174 -14.77 -20.55 -0.96
C GLY A 174 -13.96 -20.19 0.29
N GLY A 175 -14.47 -20.56 1.47
CA GLY A 175 -13.76 -20.40 2.76
C GLY A 175 -13.72 -18.97 3.28
N THR A 176 -12.78 -18.68 4.18
CA THR A 176 -12.62 -17.38 4.83
C THR A 176 -11.22 -16.82 4.63
N VAL A 177 -11.12 -15.55 4.27
CA VAL A 177 -9.88 -14.76 4.34
C VAL A 177 -10.05 -13.70 5.42
N ASN A 178 -9.19 -13.75 6.43
CA ASN A 178 -9.17 -12.80 7.54
C ASN A 178 -8.05 -11.78 7.33
N LEU A 179 -8.37 -10.49 7.29
CA LEU A 179 -7.42 -9.38 7.11
C LEU A 179 -6.84 -8.87 8.45
N ALA A 180 -7.23 -9.50 9.57
CA ALA A 180 -6.61 -9.34 10.89
C ALA A 180 -6.62 -7.90 11.47
N ASP A 181 -7.63 -7.10 11.11
CA ASP A 181 -8.05 -5.84 11.73
C ASP A 181 -7.02 -4.67 11.78
N THR A 182 -5.74 -4.89 11.44
CA THR A 182 -4.63 -3.95 11.71
C THR A 182 -3.61 -3.75 10.57
N SER A 183 -3.93 -4.09 9.32
CA SER A 183 -2.90 -4.81 8.54
C SER A 183 -2.54 -4.38 7.12
N TYR A 184 -2.88 -3.22 6.53
CA TYR A 184 -2.42 -2.89 5.15
C TYR A 184 -2.53 -4.05 4.13
N ALA A 185 -3.42 -5.02 4.38
CA ALA A 185 -3.37 -6.31 3.74
C ALA A 185 -4.00 -6.15 2.36
N THR A 186 -3.40 -6.77 1.35
CA THR A 186 -3.90 -6.62 -0.02
C THR A 186 -4.54 -7.91 -0.49
N MET A 187 -5.84 -7.85 -0.74
CA MET A 187 -6.60 -8.92 -1.39
C MET A 187 -6.87 -8.54 -2.84
N THR A 188 -6.47 -9.39 -3.78
CA THR A 188 -6.70 -9.19 -5.22
C THR A 188 -7.68 -10.24 -5.73
N LEU A 189 -8.74 -9.79 -6.39
CA LEU A 189 -9.86 -10.57 -6.93
C LEU A 189 -9.97 -10.35 -8.43
N SER A 190 -10.69 -11.22 -9.15
CA SER A 190 -10.99 -11.03 -10.57
C SER A 190 -12.46 -10.67 -10.81
N ALA A 191 -12.74 -9.59 -11.54
CA ALA A 191 -14.09 -9.19 -11.92
C ALA A 191 -14.80 -10.24 -12.79
N GLY A 192 -14.04 -11.08 -13.51
CA GLY A 192 -14.58 -12.14 -14.36
C GLY A 192 -15.04 -13.37 -13.59
N SER A 193 -14.58 -13.56 -12.34
CA SER A 193 -14.95 -14.68 -11.49
C SER A 193 -14.68 -14.32 -10.03
N LEU A 194 -15.65 -13.64 -9.40
CA LEU A 194 -15.55 -13.29 -7.98
C LEU A 194 -15.70 -14.55 -7.11
N PRO A 195 -14.88 -14.67 -6.05
CA PRO A 195 -14.97 -15.80 -5.14
C PRO A 195 -16.19 -15.70 -4.22
N SER A 196 -16.65 -16.84 -3.72
CA SER A 196 -17.63 -16.94 -2.65
C SER A 196 -17.03 -16.76 -1.25
N THR A 197 -15.71 -16.55 -1.16
CA THR A 197 -14.94 -16.33 0.06
C THR A 197 -15.56 -15.26 0.97
N LEU A 198 -15.68 -15.58 2.25
CA LEU A 198 -16.02 -14.62 3.30
C LEU A 198 -14.77 -13.83 3.68
N ILE A 199 -14.86 -12.51 3.64
CA ILE A 199 -13.80 -11.59 4.05
C ILE A 199 -14.13 -11.09 5.45
N THR A 200 -13.21 -11.28 6.39
CA THR A 200 -13.36 -10.82 7.78
C THR A 200 -12.22 -9.89 8.17
N GLY A 201 -12.45 -9.09 9.21
CA GLY A 201 -11.44 -8.20 9.78
C GLY A 201 -10.91 -7.13 8.82
N PHE A 202 -11.71 -6.76 7.83
CA PHE A 202 -11.43 -5.64 6.93
C PHE A 202 -11.63 -4.33 7.68
N ASN A 203 -10.59 -3.52 7.84
CA ASN A 203 -10.67 -2.27 8.59
C ASN A 203 -11.24 -1.11 7.74
N GLY A 204 -10.85 -0.99 6.47
CA GLY A 204 -11.44 -0.06 5.50
C GLY A 204 -11.36 1.44 5.84
N THR A 205 -10.63 1.82 6.88
CA THR A 205 -10.75 3.12 7.58
C THR A 205 -10.04 4.31 6.90
N SER A 206 -9.23 4.08 5.86
CA SER A 206 -8.43 5.14 5.20
C SER A 206 -7.97 4.74 3.79
N GLN A 207 -7.77 5.69 2.88
CA GLN A 207 -7.22 5.42 1.54
C GLN A 207 -5.75 4.96 1.58
N SER A 208 -4.96 5.44 2.54
CA SER A 208 -3.52 5.16 2.65
C SER A 208 -3.17 4.20 3.78
N LEU A 209 -3.99 4.14 4.83
CA LEU A 209 -3.71 3.41 6.07
C LEU A 209 -4.73 2.29 6.35
N SER A 210 -5.07 1.50 5.34
CA SER A 210 -6.10 0.45 5.41
C SER A 210 -5.74 -0.77 4.58
N ASP A 211 -6.43 -1.87 4.85
CA ASP A 211 -6.52 -3.01 3.96
C ASP A 211 -7.11 -2.60 2.61
N LYS A 212 -6.71 -3.30 1.55
CA LYS A 212 -7.10 -3.04 0.17
C LYS A 212 -7.71 -4.28 -0.45
N ILE A 213 -8.92 -4.15 -1.00
CA ILE A 213 -9.53 -5.15 -1.86
C ILE A 213 -9.50 -4.62 -3.30
N LYS A 214 -8.59 -5.17 -4.11
CA LYS A 214 -8.44 -4.84 -5.52
C LYS A 214 -9.26 -5.82 -6.37
N ILE A 215 -10.07 -5.31 -7.29
CA ILE A 215 -10.81 -6.14 -8.26
C ILE A 215 -10.21 -5.89 -9.65
N GLU A 216 -9.45 -6.85 -10.16
CA GLU A 216 -8.85 -6.76 -11.49
C GLU A 216 -9.89 -6.90 -12.59
N GLY A 217 -9.75 -6.07 -13.63
CA GLY A 217 -10.70 -6.02 -14.74
C GLY A 217 -11.96 -5.20 -14.45
N LEU A 218 -11.98 -4.45 -13.35
CA LEU A 218 -13.04 -3.50 -13.01
C LEU A 218 -12.45 -2.11 -12.74
N THR A 219 -12.96 -1.10 -13.45
CA THR A 219 -12.65 0.32 -13.22
C THR A 219 -13.82 1.03 -12.56
N LYS A 220 -13.54 2.14 -11.85
CA LYS A 220 -14.59 2.93 -11.19
C LYS A 220 -15.65 3.43 -12.18
N SER A 221 -15.24 3.77 -13.40
CA SER A 221 -16.11 4.25 -14.47
C SER A 221 -17.21 3.24 -14.90
N GLN A 222 -16.99 1.94 -14.66
CA GLN A 222 -17.92 0.87 -15.03
C GLN A 222 -18.99 0.61 -13.96
N ILE A 223 -18.80 1.13 -12.75
CA ILE A 223 -19.74 0.97 -11.63
C ILE A 223 -20.84 2.02 -11.76
N ALA A 224 -22.10 1.57 -11.78
CA ALA A 224 -23.29 2.41 -11.80
C ALA A 224 -23.75 2.78 -10.38
N SER A 225 -23.74 1.81 -9.47
CA SER A 225 -24.11 2.04 -8.07
C SER A 225 -23.48 0.99 -7.15
N VAL A 226 -23.47 1.30 -5.86
CA VAL A 226 -22.95 0.42 -4.82
C VAL A 226 -23.96 0.32 -3.71
N THR A 227 -24.37 -0.90 -3.40
CA THR A 227 -25.34 -1.20 -2.35
C THR A 227 -24.65 -1.95 -1.23
N LYS A 228 -24.84 -1.48 0.00
CA LYS A 228 -24.34 -2.13 1.21
C LYS A 228 -25.46 -2.89 1.92
N GLY A 229 -25.20 -4.17 2.21
CA GLY A 229 -25.91 -4.95 3.21
C GLY A 229 -25.13 -4.97 4.53
N ALA A 230 -25.59 -5.75 5.51
CA ALA A 230 -24.86 -5.94 6.76
C ALA A 230 -23.48 -6.59 6.55
N ASP A 231 -23.44 -7.67 5.75
CA ASP A 231 -22.25 -8.50 5.49
C ASP A 231 -21.91 -8.65 3.99
N GLN A 232 -22.52 -7.82 3.14
CA GLN A 232 -22.36 -7.90 1.69
C GLN A 232 -22.22 -6.53 1.06
N LEU A 233 -21.32 -6.43 0.09
CA LEU A 233 -21.13 -5.25 -0.75
C LEU A 233 -21.45 -5.63 -2.20
N THR A 234 -22.45 -4.99 -2.79
CA THR A 234 -22.87 -5.24 -4.18
C THR A 234 -22.53 -4.05 -5.06
N LEU A 235 -21.70 -4.27 -6.08
CA LEU A 235 -21.37 -3.31 -7.13
C LEU A 235 -22.28 -3.59 -8.33
N THR A 236 -23.20 -2.67 -8.63
CA THR A 236 -24.02 -2.73 -9.85
C THR A 236 -23.25 -2.03 -10.95
N LEU A 237 -23.03 -2.71 -12.07
CA LEU A 237 -22.30 -2.17 -13.21
C LEU A 237 -23.24 -1.53 -14.23
N LYS A 238 -22.73 -0.61 -15.04
CA LYS A 238 -23.49 0.08 -16.10
C LYS A 238 -24.01 -0.86 -17.19
N ASP A 239 -23.41 -2.03 -17.33
CA ASP A 239 -23.85 -3.09 -18.24
C ASP A 239 -24.97 -3.98 -17.65
N GLY A 240 -25.45 -3.67 -16.44
CA GLY A 240 -26.52 -4.38 -15.76
C GLY A 240 -26.08 -5.59 -14.93
N ARG A 241 -24.80 -5.96 -14.94
CA ARG A 241 -24.28 -7.02 -14.05
C ARG A 241 -24.17 -6.52 -12.61
N ALA A 242 -24.29 -7.44 -11.66
CA ALA A 242 -24.05 -7.19 -10.25
C ALA A 242 -22.89 -8.08 -9.75
N LEU A 243 -21.94 -7.47 -9.07
CA LEU A 243 -20.78 -8.11 -8.46
C LEU A 243 -20.92 -8.02 -6.94
N THR A 244 -21.00 -9.15 -6.24
CA THR A 244 -21.19 -9.17 -4.79
C THR A 244 -19.95 -9.69 -4.08
N LEU A 245 -19.49 -8.96 -3.08
CA LEU A 245 -18.43 -9.35 -2.14
C LEU A 245 -19.06 -9.68 -0.78
N ASN A 246 -18.63 -10.78 -0.16
CA ASN A 246 -19.04 -11.16 1.19
C ASN A 246 -18.04 -10.59 2.18
N ILE A 247 -18.28 -9.38 2.69
CA ILE A 247 -17.41 -8.70 3.64
C ILE A 247 -18.18 -8.55 4.95
N GLN A 248 -17.73 -9.25 5.99
CA GLN A 248 -18.35 -9.22 7.30
C GLN A 248 -18.39 -7.80 7.85
N ASN A 249 -19.54 -7.39 8.40
CA ASN A 249 -19.78 -6.08 9.01
C ASN A 249 -19.57 -4.87 8.07
N VAL A 250 -19.52 -5.05 6.75
CA VAL A 250 -19.31 -3.96 5.79
C VAL A 250 -20.38 -2.87 5.87
N GLY A 251 -21.56 -3.17 6.42
CA GLY A 251 -22.59 -2.16 6.68
C GLY A 251 -22.15 -1.06 7.67
N THR A 252 -21.19 -1.39 8.55
CA THR A 252 -20.62 -0.52 9.59
C THR A 252 -19.15 -0.14 9.34
N THR A 253 -18.46 -0.79 8.42
CA THR A 253 -17.05 -0.50 8.06
C THR A 253 -16.97 0.68 7.08
N GLY A 254 -16.01 1.60 7.28
CA GLY A 254 -15.66 2.62 6.28
C GLY A 254 -15.05 1.94 5.04
N TYR A 255 -15.31 2.43 3.84
CA TYR A 255 -14.59 1.99 2.65
C TYR A 255 -14.72 3.04 1.55
N SER A 256 -13.66 3.20 0.76
CA SER A 256 -13.65 4.06 -0.41
C SER A 256 -13.39 3.24 -1.68
N ILE A 257 -14.13 3.55 -2.75
CA ILE A 257 -13.85 3.01 -4.08
C ILE A 257 -13.02 4.04 -4.82
N ILE A 258 -11.76 3.67 -5.01
CA ILE A 258 -10.76 4.45 -5.74
C ILE A 258 -10.49 3.76 -7.07
N ASP A 259 -10.23 4.55 -8.11
CA ASP A 259 -9.68 3.99 -9.33
C ASP A 259 -8.20 3.74 -9.05
N SER A 260 -7.80 2.49 -8.90
CA SER A 260 -6.38 2.16 -8.93
C SER A 260 -5.94 2.16 -10.39
N GLY A 261 -5.81 3.36 -10.97
CA GLY A 261 -4.76 3.59 -11.95
C GLY A 261 -3.49 2.97 -11.36
N THR A 262 -2.87 2.09 -12.14
CA THR A 262 -1.76 1.22 -11.74
C THR A 262 -0.91 1.86 -10.65
N GLY A 263 -0.90 1.25 -9.46
CA GLY A 263 -0.50 1.87 -8.20
C GLY A 263 0.72 2.79 -8.32
N ILE A 264 0.52 4.04 -7.95
CA ILE A 264 1.60 5.01 -7.75
C ILE A 264 2.46 4.50 -6.60
N VAL A 265 3.73 4.31 -6.89
CA VAL A 265 4.74 3.96 -5.90
C VAL A 265 5.21 5.25 -5.24
N LEU A 266 4.68 5.57 -4.06
CA LEU A 266 5.19 6.63 -3.17
C LEU A 266 6.45 6.13 -2.44
N ALA A 267 7.46 5.66 -3.18
CA ALA A 267 8.71 5.19 -2.59
C ALA A 267 9.70 6.34 -2.40
N VAL A 268 10.44 6.31 -1.29
CA VAL A 268 11.57 7.19 -0.96
C VAL A 268 12.81 6.59 -1.63
N CYS A 269 13.34 7.17 -2.70
CA CYS A 269 14.42 6.53 -3.46
C CYS A 269 15.33 7.51 -4.21
N TYR A 270 16.53 7.02 -4.52
CA TYR A 270 17.43 7.62 -5.51
C TYR A 270 17.13 7.09 -6.90
N LEU A 271 17.35 7.90 -7.94
CA LEU A 271 17.32 7.42 -9.32
C LEU A 271 18.67 6.82 -9.72
N ALA A 272 18.66 6.01 -10.78
CA ALA A 272 19.88 5.46 -11.38
C ALA A 272 20.91 6.56 -11.67
N GLY A 273 22.18 6.29 -11.37
CA GLY A 273 23.31 7.17 -11.65
C GLY A 273 23.66 8.16 -10.54
N VAL A 274 22.82 8.31 -9.51
CA VAL A 274 23.15 9.11 -8.32
C VAL A 274 24.39 8.51 -7.64
N GLN A 275 25.39 9.34 -7.32
CA GLN A 275 26.61 8.88 -6.69
C GLN A 275 26.53 8.99 -5.17
N ILE A 276 26.72 7.89 -4.47
CA ILE A 276 26.79 7.81 -3.02
C ILE A 276 28.25 7.77 -2.59
N GLU A 277 28.61 8.61 -1.62
CA GLU A 277 29.97 8.64 -1.10
C GLU A 277 30.32 7.34 -0.37
N THR A 278 31.45 6.75 -0.72
CA THR A 278 32.03 5.59 -0.04
C THR A 278 33.46 5.92 0.44
N PRO A 279 34.05 5.13 1.35
CA PRO A 279 35.44 5.34 1.77
C PRO A 279 36.47 5.32 0.62
N ASP A 280 36.15 4.64 -0.48
CA ASP A 280 37.01 4.48 -1.65
C ASP A 280 36.63 5.44 -2.81
N GLY A 281 35.69 6.36 -2.56
CA GLY A 281 35.19 7.34 -3.51
C GLY A 281 33.70 7.15 -3.87
N PRO A 282 33.12 8.04 -4.70
CA PRO A 282 31.70 7.96 -5.05
C PRO A 282 31.36 6.71 -5.86
N MET A 283 30.23 6.07 -5.54
CA MET A 283 29.72 4.87 -6.22
C MET A 283 28.27 5.09 -6.65
N ALA A 284 27.89 4.67 -7.86
CA ALA A 284 26.51 4.77 -8.33
C ALA A 284 25.58 3.93 -7.45
N VAL A 285 24.42 4.46 -7.09
CA VAL A 285 23.48 3.81 -6.15
C VAL A 285 23.03 2.42 -6.62
N GLU A 286 22.87 2.23 -7.94
CA GLU A 286 22.50 0.94 -8.53
C GLU A 286 23.62 -0.11 -8.50
N GLN A 287 24.84 0.28 -8.14
CA GLN A 287 26.01 -0.59 -8.01
C GLN A 287 26.27 -1.02 -6.56
N ILE A 288 25.68 -0.34 -5.58
CA ILE A 288 25.81 -0.69 -4.17
C ILE A 288 25.20 -2.09 -3.92
N ARG A 289 25.91 -2.92 -3.18
CA ARG A 289 25.50 -4.26 -2.77
C ARG A 289 25.57 -4.41 -1.25
N VAL A 290 24.82 -5.39 -0.74
CA VAL A 290 24.92 -5.80 0.67
C VAL A 290 26.36 -6.22 0.98
N GLY A 291 26.91 -5.66 2.06
CA GLY A 291 28.31 -5.82 2.49
C GLY A 291 29.23 -4.69 2.04
N ASP A 292 28.82 -3.85 1.09
CA ASP A 292 29.59 -2.66 0.74
C ASP A 292 29.60 -1.66 1.89
N ARG A 293 30.60 -0.76 1.89
CA ARG A 293 30.74 0.27 2.91
C ARG A 293 30.44 1.64 2.31
N ILE A 294 29.54 2.39 2.94
CA ILE A 294 29.24 3.77 2.58
C ILE A 294 29.80 4.73 3.61
N THR A 295 29.93 6.01 3.25
CA THR A 295 30.29 7.10 4.16
C THR A 295 29.03 7.69 4.76
N ALA A 296 28.81 7.44 6.04
CA ALA A 296 27.74 8.04 6.83
C ALA A 296 28.28 9.23 7.63
N ILE A 297 27.46 10.26 7.87
CA ILE A 297 27.80 11.38 8.74
C ILE A 297 27.19 11.13 10.11
N VAL A 298 28.03 10.94 11.12
CA VAL A 298 27.62 10.68 12.51
C VAL A 298 28.22 11.76 13.39
N ASN A 299 27.38 12.54 14.08
CA ASN A 299 27.81 13.67 14.90
C ASN A 299 28.72 14.67 14.14
N GLY A 300 28.43 14.89 12.86
CA GLY A 300 29.19 15.81 11.99
C GLY A 300 30.52 15.26 11.45
N ALA A 301 30.86 14.00 11.74
CA ALA A 301 32.08 13.37 11.24
C ALA A 301 31.77 12.20 10.29
N PRO A 302 32.57 12.00 9.22
CA PRO A 302 32.41 10.84 8.35
C PRO A 302 32.79 9.55 9.09
N GLN A 303 31.92 8.55 9.00
CA GLN A 303 32.11 7.22 9.52
C GLN A 303 31.70 6.19 8.47
N SER A 304 32.49 5.13 8.36
CA SER A 304 32.18 4.06 7.42
C SER A 304 31.15 3.10 8.01
N ARG A 305 30.01 2.92 7.34
CA ARG A 305 28.93 2.00 7.73
C ARG A 305 28.71 0.94 6.66
N GLU A 306 28.43 -0.28 7.08
CA GLU A 306 28.15 -1.41 6.19
C GLU A 306 26.68 -1.39 5.73
N VAL A 307 26.46 -1.64 4.45
CA VAL A 307 25.15 -1.80 3.84
C VAL A 307 24.61 -3.19 4.16
N ILE A 308 23.45 -3.26 4.81
CA ILE A 308 22.80 -4.51 5.23
C ILE A 308 21.65 -4.93 4.31
N TRP A 309 21.13 -3.98 3.51
CA TRP A 309 20.05 -4.23 2.56
C TRP A 309 20.12 -3.26 1.38
N THR A 310 19.64 -3.72 0.22
CA THR A 310 19.52 -2.94 -1.02
C THR A 310 18.21 -3.28 -1.71
N GLY A 311 17.46 -2.26 -2.11
CA GLY A 311 16.21 -2.40 -2.84
C GLY A 311 16.26 -1.68 -4.18
N SER A 312 15.55 -2.21 -5.17
CA SER A 312 15.34 -1.53 -6.44
C SER A 312 13.89 -1.62 -6.90
N GLY A 313 13.49 -0.78 -7.84
CA GLY A 313 12.17 -0.87 -8.42
C GLY A 313 12.05 0.01 -9.65
N HIS A 314 10.82 0.09 -10.15
CA HIS A 314 10.52 0.83 -11.36
C HIS A 314 9.24 1.63 -11.17
N CYS A 315 9.26 2.91 -11.50
CA CYS A 315 8.12 3.82 -11.42
C CYS A 315 7.68 4.18 -12.83
N ARG A 316 6.37 4.15 -13.07
CA ARG A 316 5.75 4.67 -14.29
C ARG A 316 4.91 5.89 -13.91
N ILE A 317 5.03 6.94 -14.71
CA ILE A 317 4.35 8.21 -14.46
C ILE A 317 2.85 8.11 -14.79
N ASP A 318 2.00 8.63 -13.91
CA ASP A 318 0.58 8.84 -14.15
C ASP A 318 0.28 10.34 -14.35
N ARG A 319 0.22 10.75 -15.62
CA ARG A 319 -0.03 12.15 -16.01
C ARG A 319 -1.46 12.63 -15.74
N THR A 320 -2.36 11.76 -15.27
CA THR A 320 -3.73 12.16 -14.90
C THR A 320 -3.79 12.80 -13.51
N LEU A 321 -2.70 12.75 -12.76
CA LEU A 321 -2.60 13.24 -11.40
C LEU A 321 -1.77 14.53 -11.33
N PRO A 322 -1.91 15.30 -10.24
CA PRO A 322 -1.02 16.43 -9.97
C PRO A 322 0.44 16.00 -9.92
N ASP A 323 1.37 16.88 -10.30
CA ASP A 323 2.80 16.56 -10.43
C ASP A 323 3.40 15.89 -9.18
N ASP A 324 2.99 16.31 -7.99
CA ASP A 324 3.44 15.79 -6.70
C ASP A 324 2.92 14.37 -6.38
N LEU A 325 1.93 13.90 -7.14
CA LEU A 325 1.30 12.57 -7.02
C LEU A 325 1.46 11.72 -8.28
N ALA A 326 1.84 12.31 -9.42
CA ALA A 326 2.02 11.64 -10.71
C ALA A 326 3.22 10.68 -10.75
N GLY A 327 4.05 10.68 -9.71
CA GLY A 327 5.26 9.89 -9.63
C GLY A 327 6.46 10.53 -10.31
N TYR A 328 6.42 11.81 -10.69
CA TYR A 328 7.58 12.48 -11.29
C TYR A 328 8.76 12.53 -10.31
N PRO A 329 10.00 12.28 -10.78
CA PRO A 329 11.17 12.48 -9.94
C PRO A 329 11.41 13.98 -9.76
N VAL A 330 11.98 14.36 -8.61
CA VAL A 330 12.44 15.71 -8.34
C VAL A 330 13.90 15.81 -8.78
N CYS A 331 14.17 16.78 -9.66
CA CYS A 331 15.51 17.22 -10.02
C CYS A 331 15.93 18.38 -9.13
N ILE A 332 17.06 18.23 -8.46
CA ILE A 332 17.75 19.28 -7.71
C ILE A 332 18.97 19.65 -8.54
N ARG A 333 18.96 20.82 -9.18
CA ARG A 333 20.03 21.23 -10.09
C ARG A 333 21.35 21.37 -9.35
N LYS A 334 22.45 21.21 -10.08
CA LYS A 334 23.78 21.61 -9.61
C LYS A 334 23.73 23.01 -8.96
N ASP A 335 24.39 23.13 -7.82
CA ASP A 335 24.51 24.38 -7.06
C ASP A 335 23.19 24.94 -6.49
N ALA A 336 22.08 24.18 -6.50
CA ALA A 336 20.76 24.69 -6.11
C ALA A 336 20.65 25.01 -4.62
N ILE A 337 21.30 24.23 -3.76
CA ILE A 337 21.23 24.34 -2.29
C ILE A 337 22.40 25.18 -1.74
N GLY A 338 23.50 25.23 -2.49
CA GLY A 338 24.70 26.00 -2.18
C GLY A 338 25.80 25.70 -3.21
N ALA A 339 26.94 26.37 -3.11
CA ALA A 339 28.07 26.11 -4.00
C ALA A 339 28.51 24.63 -3.92
N ASP A 340 28.58 23.96 -5.07
CA ASP A 340 28.85 22.53 -5.22
C ASP A 340 27.88 21.61 -4.44
N MET A 341 26.67 22.11 -4.15
CA MET A 341 25.60 21.35 -3.48
C MET A 341 24.27 21.49 -4.24
N PRO A 342 23.86 20.45 -4.99
CA PRO A 342 24.64 19.27 -5.36
C PRO A 342 25.77 19.57 -6.36
N THR A 343 26.76 18.67 -6.44
CA THR A 343 27.92 18.75 -7.36
C THR A 343 27.55 18.49 -8.83
N ARG A 344 26.37 17.90 -9.06
CA ARG A 344 25.71 17.66 -10.35
C ARG A 344 24.19 17.65 -10.12
N ASP A 345 23.39 17.56 -11.17
CA ASP A 345 21.94 17.40 -10.98
C ASP A 345 21.64 16.09 -10.23
N LEU A 346 21.01 16.22 -9.06
CA LEU A 346 20.60 15.11 -8.20
C LEU A 346 19.14 14.77 -8.48
N TYR A 347 18.85 13.50 -8.74
CA TYR A 347 17.50 13.00 -9.02
C TYR A 347 17.02 12.05 -7.93
N VAL A 348 15.90 12.41 -7.30
CA VAL A 348 15.28 11.65 -6.20
C VAL A 348 13.77 11.61 -6.38
N THR A 349 13.09 10.74 -5.64
CA THR A 349 11.62 10.77 -5.58
C THR A 349 11.11 11.91 -4.69
N ALA A 350 9.84 12.29 -4.85
CA ALA A 350 9.24 13.45 -4.19
C ALA A 350 9.26 13.41 -2.64
N GLU A 351 9.24 12.20 -2.07
CA GLU A 351 9.24 11.98 -0.61
C GLU A 351 10.67 11.81 -0.05
N HIS A 352 11.72 11.89 -0.87
CA HIS A 352 13.10 11.67 -0.43
C HIS A 352 13.61 12.80 0.47
N GLY A 353 14.13 12.46 1.65
CA GLY A 353 14.58 13.39 2.66
C GLY A 353 16.00 13.91 2.42
N LEU A 354 16.13 15.22 2.22
CA LEU A 354 17.42 15.92 2.23
C LEU A 354 17.70 16.46 3.63
N LEU A 355 18.91 16.27 4.14
CA LEU A 355 19.28 16.80 5.45
C LEU A 355 19.69 18.28 5.32
N LEU A 356 18.82 19.17 5.78
CA LEU A 356 19.04 20.62 5.80
C LEU A 356 18.80 21.14 7.21
N ASP A 357 19.70 21.98 7.71
CA ASP A 357 19.64 22.58 9.04
C ASP A 357 19.34 21.53 10.15
N GLY A 358 19.92 20.33 10.01
CA GLY A 358 19.81 19.21 10.94
C GLY A 358 18.53 18.38 10.86
N HIS A 359 17.72 18.55 9.81
CA HIS A 359 16.42 17.89 9.65
C HIS A 359 16.29 17.28 8.26
N PHE A 360 15.61 16.13 8.17
CA PHE A 360 15.22 15.59 6.87
C PHE A 360 13.99 16.35 6.36
N ILE A 361 14.12 16.94 5.18
CA ILE A 361 13.04 17.65 4.49
C ILE A 361 12.75 16.92 3.18
N PRO A 362 11.51 16.44 2.96
CA PRO A 362 11.14 15.83 1.68
C PRO A 362 11.36 16.77 0.51
N ALA A 363 11.93 16.26 -0.58
CA ALA A 363 12.28 17.04 -1.77
C ALA A 363 11.10 17.85 -2.34
N ARG A 364 9.86 17.32 -2.31
CA ARG A 364 8.65 18.04 -2.77
C ARG A 364 8.47 19.40 -2.10
N LEU A 365 8.83 19.51 -0.81
CA LEU A 365 8.59 20.73 -0.04
C LEU A 365 9.56 21.86 -0.44
N LEU A 366 10.59 21.52 -1.21
CA LEU A 366 11.64 22.42 -1.70
C LEU A 366 11.47 22.76 -3.19
N VAL A 367 10.47 22.19 -3.88
CA VAL A 367 10.25 22.38 -5.32
C VAL A 367 9.85 23.80 -5.63
N ASN A 368 10.76 24.59 -6.21
CA ASN A 368 10.51 25.98 -6.60
C ASN A 368 10.23 26.16 -8.11
N GLY A 369 10.20 25.06 -8.86
CA GLY A 369 9.90 25.06 -10.31
C GLY A 369 11.07 25.51 -11.20
N HIS A 370 12.25 25.80 -10.62
CA HIS A 370 13.42 26.20 -11.38
C HIS A 370 14.70 25.47 -10.95
N SER A 371 15.27 25.79 -9.79
CA SER A 371 16.48 25.13 -9.30
C SER A 371 16.18 23.78 -8.65
N ILE A 372 14.96 23.60 -8.15
CA ILE A 372 14.41 22.31 -7.71
C ILE A 372 13.02 22.14 -8.34
N PHE A 373 12.81 21.10 -9.16
CA PHE A 373 11.59 20.94 -9.95
C PHE A 373 11.24 19.48 -10.23
N TYR A 374 9.96 19.20 -10.48
CA TYR A 374 9.53 17.90 -11.00
C TYR A 374 9.99 17.75 -12.46
N ASP A 375 10.73 16.69 -12.76
CA ASP A 375 11.13 16.39 -14.13
C ASP A 375 10.01 15.67 -14.88
N THR A 376 9.23 16.45 -15.61
CA THR A 376 8.09 15.98 -16.39
C THR A 376 8.45 15.38 -17.74
N SER A 377 9.74 15.33 -18.10
CA SER A 377 10.20 14.83 -19.39
C SER A 377 10.22 13.29 -19.49
N ARG A 378 10.11 12.59 -18.35
CA ARG A 378 10.18 11.13 -18.26
C ARG A 378 8.80 10.48 -18.26
N GLU A 379 8.73 9.27 -18.78
CA GLU A 379 7.52 8.41 -18.72
C GLU A 379 7.64 7.31 -17.67
N GLU A 380 8.87 6.94 -17.35
CA GLU A 380 9.21 5.94 -16.34
C GLU A 380 10.68 6.08 -15.92
N TYR A 381 11.04 5.50 -14.77
CA TYR A 381 12.43 5.44 -14.30
C TYR A 381 12.66 4.28 -13.33
N ALA A 382 13.91 3.79 -13.29
CA ALA A 382 14.39 2.87 -12.27
C ALA A 382 14.83 3.65 -11.01
N PHE A 383 14.54 3.08 -9.85
CA PHE A 383 14.90 3.66 -8.56
C PHE A 383 15.56 2.64 -7.64
N TYR A 384 16.37 3.13 -6.71
CA TYR A 384 17.23 2.33 -5.84
C TYR A 384 17.27 2.91 -4.43
N HIS A 385 17.47 2.04 -3.45
CA HIS A 385 17.79 2.43 -2.09
C HIS A 385 18.65 1.36 -1.40
N PHE A 386 19.20 1.71 -0.26
CA PHE A 386 20.07 0.88 0.54
C PHE A 386 19.95 1.27 2.00
N GLU A 387 20.24 0.33 2.89
CA GLU A 387 20.07 0.47 4.32
C GLU A 387 21.34 0.09 5.06
N THR A 388 21.56 0.77 6.18
CA THR A 388 22.61 0.44 7.15
C THR A 388 21.96 0.02 8.46
N LYS A 389 22.71 -0.65 9.34
CA LYS A 389 22.19 -1.16 10.63
C LYS A 389 21.40 -0.16 11.47
N GLU A 390 21.86 1.08 11.50
CA GLU A 390 21.12 2.23 12.02
C GLU A 390 20.78 3.12 10.84
N HIS A 391 19.67 3.86 10.89
CA HIS A 391 19.39 4.90 9.90
C HIS A 391 20.57 5.88 9.86
N SER A 392 21.00 6.27 8.65
CA SER A 392 22.20 7.06 8.45
C SER A 392 21.93 8.30 7.63
N VAL A 393 22.59 9.40 7.98
CA VAL A 393 22.85 10.50 7.06
C VAL A 393 23.96 10.05 6.12
N VAL A 394 23.74 10.13 4.82
CA VAL A 394 24.70 9.78 3.76
C VAL A 394 24.97 10.99 2.89
N VAL A 395 25.97 10.91 2.00
CA VAL A 395 26.26 11.96 1.02
C VAL A 395 25.92 11.44 -0.37
N ALA A 396 24.96 12.08 -1.04
CA ALA A 396 24.49 11.76 -2.39
C ALA A 396 24.72 12.95 -3.33
N ASP A 397 25.58 12.78 -4.34
CA ASP A 397 26.03 13.83 -5.27
C ASP A 397 26.47 15.14 -4.56
N GLY A 398 27.03 15.01 -3.35
CA GLY A 398 27.50 16.13 -2.52
C GLY A 398 26.46 16.71 -1.54
N VAL A 399 25.22 16.20 -1.54
CA VAL A 399 24.15 16.64 -0.63
C VAL A 399 23.97 15.62 0.49
N LEU A 400 23.78 16.09 1.72
CA LEU A 400 23.42 15.23 2.83
C LEU A 400 21.98 14.71 2.65
N SER A 401 21.82 13.40 2.68
CA SER A 401 20.56 12.71 2.41
C SER A 401 20.43 11.48 3.31
N GLU A 402 19.39 10.66 3.12
CA GLU A 402 19.08 9.53 3.98
C GLU A 402 19.50 8.16 3.41
N SER A 403 19.86 7.21 4.28
CA SER A 403 19.75 5.78 3.97
C SER A 403 18.29 5.33 4.14
N TYR A 404 17.95 4.11 3.76
CA TYR A 404 16.59 3.62 3.94
C TYR A 404 16.26 3.42 5.43
N LEU A 405 15.07 3.85 5.84
CA LEU A 405 14.48 3.57 7.15
C LEU A 405 13.29 2.63 6.95
N ASP A 406 13.38 1.41 7.49
CA ASP A 406 12.31 0.42 7.34
C ASP A 406 11.11 0.69 8.25
N THR A 407 10.24 1.60 7.82
CA THR A 407 8.96 1.89 8.47
C THR A 407 7.83 0.99 7.95
N GLY A 408 8.16 -0.16 7.33
CA GLY A 408 7.18 -1.13 6.85
C GLY A 408 6.80 -1.00 5.37
N ASN A 409 7.51 -0.19 4.58
CA ASN A 409 7.28 -0.02 3.13
C ASN A 409 8.26 -0.83 2.25
N ARG A 410 9.06 -1.74 2.84
CA ARG A 410 10.10 -2.52 2.13
C ARG A 410 9.53 -3.41 1.01
N ALA A 411 8.25 -3.78 1.14
CA ALA A 411 7.51 -4.56 0.13
C ALA A 411 7.34 -3.84 -1.23
N MET A 412 7.62 -2.53 -1.30
CA MET A 412 7.62 -1.77 -2.55
C MET A 412 8.87 -1.97 -3.42
N PHE A 413 9.89 -2.68 -2.92
CA PHE A 413 11.17 -2.91 -3.61
C PHE A 413 11.36 -4.38 -4.00
N SER A 414 11.99 -4.62 -5.16
CA SER A 414 12.64 -5.88 -5.48
C SER A 414 14.00 -5.96 -4.77
N VAL A 415 14.26 -7.10 -4.11
CA VAL A 415 15.51 -7.33 -3.37
C VAL A 415 16.59 -7.80 -4.32
N GLN A 416 17.77 -7.16 -4.33
CA GLN A 416 18.89 -7.52 -5.21
C GLN A 416 19.79 -8.66 -4.65
N SER A 417 19.54 -9.12 -3.42
CA SER A 417 20.40 -10.05 -2.69
C SER A 417 19.69 -11.38 -2.38
N SER A 418 20.44 -12.48 -2.44
CA SER A 418 19.99 -13.84 -2.06
C SER A 418 20.17 -14.15 -0.56
N ARG A 419 20.52 -13.18 0.28
CA ARG A 419 20.65 -13.35 1.73
C ARG A 419 19.34 -13.04 2.45
N ILE A 420 19.05 -13.83 3.48
CA ILE A 420 17.88 -13.69 4.37
C ILE A 420 17.93 -12.31 5.04
N ASP A 421 16.87 -11.52 4.86
CA ASP A 421 16.72 -10.21 5.53
C ASP A 421 16.84 -10.38 7.06
N PRO A 422 17.72 -9.64 7.75
CA PRO A 422 17.66 -9.58 9.19
C PRO A 422 16.31 -8.98 9.60
N VAL A 423 15.56 -9.71 10.45
CA VAL A 423 14.31 -9.22 11.04
C VAL A 423 14.65 -8.07 11.99
N ILE A 424 14.68 -6.85 11.48
CA ILE A 424 14.65 -5.63 12.28
C ILE A 424 13.15 -5.29 12.42
N GLY A 425 12.66 -5.13 13.65
CA GLY A 425 11.27 -4.72 13.88
C GLY A 425 10.97 -3.38 13.20
N MET A 426 9.68 -3.11 12.90
CA MET A 426 9.25 -1.87 12.24
C MET A 426 9.82 -0.64 12.96
N LEU A 427 10.62 0.15 12.25
CA LEU A 427 11.26 1.36 12.77
C LEU A 427 10.30 2.55 12.69
N SER A 428 10.54 3.57 13.51
CA SER A 428 9.77 4.82 13.46
C SER A 428 10.69 6.04 13.39
N TRP A 429 10.22 7.08 12.69
CA TRP A 429 10.93 8.34 12.57
C TRP A 429 11.29 8.97 13.92
N ASP A 430 10.38 8.88 14.90
CA ASP A 430 10.59 9.47 16.23
C ASP A 430 11.72 8.83 17.05
N ARG A 431 12.07 7.57 16.75
CA ARG A 431 12.97 6.77 17.59
C ARG A 431 14.27 6.40 16.90
N ASP A 432 14.17 6.03 15.64
CA ASP A 432 15.22 5.28 14.95
C ASP A 432 15.88 6.10 13.83
N ALA A 433 15.34 7.28 13.48
CA ALA A 433 15.89 8.11 12.42
C ALA A 433 17.19 8.83 12.83
N ALA A 434 18.13 8.95 11.90
CA ALA A 434 19.40 9.66 12.10
C ALA A 434 19.23 11.16 12.40
N ALA A 435 18.11 11.73 11.95
CA ALA A 435 17.68 13.09 12.21
C ALA A 435 16.15 13.16 12.16
N PRO A 436 15.53 14.13 12.85
CA PRO A 436 14.08 14.33 12.80
C PRO A 436 13.59 14.73 11.41
N LEU A 437 12.39 14.25 11.04
CA LEU A 437 11.64 14.70 9.88
C LEU A 437 11.06 16.10 10.14
N MET A 438 11.07 16.98 9.14
CA MET A 438 10.49 18.31 9.22
C MET A 438 9.59 18.56 8.01
N THR A 439 8.29 18.71 8.27
CA THR A 439 7.27 19.06 7.27
C THR A 439 6.47 20.30 7.66
N ASP A 440 6.74 20.89 8.82
CA ASP A 440 6.04 22.05 9.33
C ASP A 440 6.46 23.33 8.57
N ARG A 441 5.47 24.12 8.15
CA ARG A 441 5.67 25.28 7.30
C ARG A 441 6.61 26.30 7.92
N GLU A 442 6.46 26.59 9.21
CA GLU A 442 7.21 27.65 9.89
C GLU A 442 8.74 27.46 9.78
N ARG A 443 9.19 26.21 9.68
CA ARG A 443 10.61 25.86 9.59
C ARG A 443 11.06 25.54 8.18
N VAL A 444 10.20 24.98 7.33
CA VAL A 444 10.54 24.66 5.93
C VAL A 444 10.54 25.91 5.03
N GLU A 445 9.58 26.83 5.20
CA GLU A 445 9.44 28.04 4.37
C GLU A 445 10.70 28.92 4.36
N PRO A 446 11.38 29.20 5.49
CA PRO A 446 12.65 29.94 5.49
C PRO A 446 13.76 29.26 4.68
N ILE A 447 13.83 27.92 4.70
CA ILE A 447 14.84 27.15 3.97
C ILE A 447 14.53 27.18 2.47
N TYR A 448 13.27 26.97 2.10
CA TYR A 448 12.79 27.13 0.73
C TYR A 448 13.15 28.52 0.18
N ASN A 449 12.85 29.59 0.92
CA ASN A 449 13.12 30.97 0.52
C ASN A 449 14.63 31.25 0.40
N ARG A 450 15.47 30.61 1.22
CA ARG A 450 16.93 30.71 1.13
C ARG A 450 17.44 30.09 -0.16
N ILE A 451 16.94 28.90 -0.52
CA ILE A 451 17.28 28.18 -1.76
C ILE A 451 16.81 28.97 -2.99
N GLU A 452 15.57 29.46 -2.99
CA GLU A 452 15.03 30.28 -4.10
C GLU A 452 15.88 31.53 -4.35
N LYS A 453 16.40 32.18 -3.29
CA LYS A 453 17.26 33.37 -3.42
C LYS A 453 18.65 33.07 -3.99
N MET A 454 19.17 31.85 -3.83
CA MET A 454 20.48 31.47 -4.36
C MET A 454 20.47 31.35 -5.89
N GLN A 455 19.39 30.79 -6.43
CA GLN A 455 19.16 30.67 -7.87
C GLN A 455 17.75 31.17 -8.21
N PRO A 456 17.55 32.50 -8.27
CA PRO A 456 16.23 33.07 -8.51
C PRO A 456 15.74 32.68 -9.91
N ALA A 457 14.46 32.32 -10.00
CA ALA A 457 13.83 32.07 -11.28
C ALA A 457 13.85 33.34 -12.15
N VAL A 458 14.08 33.16 -13.46
CA VAL A 458 14.03 34.26 -14.45
C VAL A 458 12.61 34.85 -14.55
N THR A 459 11.60 34.00 -14.39
CA THR A 459 10.18 34.36 -14.40
C THR A 459 9.45 33.49 -13.38
N LYS A 460 8.70 34.11 -12.47
CA LYS A 460 7.78 33.41 -11.56
C LYS A 460 6.39 33.47 -12.16
N LEU A 461 5.73 32.32 -12.37
CA LEU A 461 4.32 32.32 -12.77
C LEU A 461 3.48 32.84 -11.59
N GLU A 462 2.88 34.02 -11.75
CA GLU A 462 1.87 34.50 -10.82
C GLU A 462 0.57 33.75 -11.10
N ARG A 463 0.07 33.04 -10.08
CA ARG A 463 -1.24 32.39 -10.13
C ARG A 463 -2.30 33.39 -9.71
N VAL A 464 -3.34 33.56 -10.51
CA VAL A 464 -4.47 34.41 -10.16
C VAL A 464 -5.35 33.66 -9.17
N LEU A 465 -5.55 34.26 -7.99
CA LEU A 465 -6.36 33.70 -6.93
C LEU A 465 -7.72 34.41 -6.84
N THR A 466 -8.73 33.68 -6.38
CA THR A 466 -10.07 34.21 -6.15
C THR A 466 -10.66 33.70 -4.84
N ASP A 467 -11.33 34.58 -4.11
CA ASP A 467 -12.10 34.22 -2.92
C ASP A 467 -13.52 33.75 -3.27
N GLN A 468 -13.87 33.69 -4.55
CA GLN A 468 -15.18 33.23 -5.01
C GLN A 468 -15.30 31.71 -4.82
N THR A 469 -16.00 31.31 -3.76
CA THR A 469 -16.23 29.92 -3.38
C THR A 469 -17.09 29.11 -4.36
N ASP A 470 -17.93 29.79 -5.17
CA ASP A 470 -18.98 29.15 -5.98
C ASP A 470 -19.86 28.19 -5.16
N LEU A 471 -20.14 28.54 -3.89
CA LEU A 471 -20.90 27.67 -2.98
C LEU A 471 -22.34 27.49 -3.48
N HIS A 472 -22.74 26.25 -3.68
CA HIS A 472 -24.12 25.88 -4.03
C HIS A 472 -24.45 24.47 -3.55
N LEU A 473 -25.74 24.14 -3.53
CA LEU A 473 -26.20 22.77 -3.34
C LEU A 473 -26.55 22.15 -4.68
N LEU A 474 -26.21 20.88 -4.87
CA LEU A 474 -26.59 20.08 -6.02
C LEU A 474 -27.49 18.94 -5.55
N THR A 475 -28.67 18.81 -6.13
CA THR A 475 -29.61 17.72 -5.83
C THR A 475 -29.26 16.46 -6.63
N ASP A 476 -29.82 15.31 -6.24
CA ASP A 476 -29.57 14.01 -6.91
C ASP A 476 -30.02 13.97 -8.38
N ASN A 477 -30.97 14.84 -8.77
CA ASN A 477 -31.41 15.00 -10.16
C ASN A 477 -30.63 16.08 -10.94
N GLY A 478 -29.54 16.60 -10.38
CA GLY A 478 -28.64 17.55 -11.05
C GLY A 478 -29.09 19.02 -10.99
N MET A 479 -30.08 19.38 -10.18
CA MET A 479 -30.53 20.77 -10.03
C MET A 479 -29.60 21.53 -9.10
N ILE A 480 -29.16 22.71 -9.56
CA ILE A 480 -28.32 23.63 -8.79
C ILE A 480 -29.21 24.56 -7.96
N ILE A 481 -28.96 24.60 -6.65
CA ILE A 481 -29.64 25.48 -5.70
C ILE A 481 -28.60 26.48 -5.16
N ARG A 482 -28.78 27.74 -5.54
CA ARG A 482 -27.97 28.87 -5.07
C ARG A 482 -28.46 29.35 -3.70
N PRO A 483 -27.60 29.96 -2.86
CA PRO A 483 -28.03 30.49 -1.58
C PRO A 483 -29.10 31.59 -1.79
N LEU A 484 -30.24 31.44 -1.12
CA LEU A 484 -31.33 32.42 -1.10
C LEU A 484 -30.89 33.67 -0.32
N ARG A 485 -30.10 33.49 0.73
CA ARG A 485 -29.59 34.57 1.58
C ARG A 485 -28.23 34.21 2.16
N VAL A 486 -27.35 35.20 2.20
CA VAL A 486 -26.07 35.13 2.91
C VAL A 486 -26.06 36.20 4.00
N ALA A 487 -25.78 35.81 5.24
CA ALA A 487 -25.72 36.71 6.39
C ALA A 487 -24.53 36.34 7.28
N GLY A 488 -23.42 37.07 7.14
CA GLY A 488 -22.15 36.68 7.77
C GLY A 488 -21.69 35.31 7.23
N ALA A 489 -21.31 34.40 8.12
CA ALA A 489 -20.91 33.03 7.78
C ALA A 489 -22.08 32.13 7.33
N LYS A 490 -23.34 32.52 7.58
CA LYS A 490 -24.51 31.66 7.33
C LYS A 490 -25.05 31.81 5.92
N HIS A 491 -25.10 30.70 5.21
CA HIS A 491 -25.64 30.56 3.85
C HIS A 491 -26.94 29.76 3.92
N ILE A 492 -28.04 30.38 3.53
CA ILE A 492 -29.38 29.80 3.63
C ILE A 492 -29.86 29.39 2.24
N PHE A 493 -30.26 28.13 2.10
CA PHE A 493 -30.75 27.52 0.88
C PHE A 493 -32.20 27.11 1.05
N GLN A 494 -33.00 27.24 -0.01
CA GLN A 494 -34.36 26.74 -0.06
C GLN A 494 -34.40 25.45 -0.89
N LEU A 495 -34.89 24.37 -0.28
CA LEU A 495 -34.95 23.06 -0.89
C LEU A 495 -36.38 22.72 -1.34
N PRO A 496 -36.55 22.08 -2.50
CA PRO A 496 -37.82 21.46 -2.88
C PRO A 496 -38.21 20.34 -1.90
N ALA A 497 -39.52 20.14 -1.73
CA ALA A 497 -40.05 19.11 -0.82
C ALA A 497 -39.57 17.68 -1.16
N SER A 498 -39.31 17.38 -2.44
CA SER A 498 -38.92 16.06 -2.93
C SER A 498 -37.45 15.67 -2.71
N VAL A 499 -36.60 16.58 -2.23
CA VAL A 499 -35.15 16.35 -2.11
C VAL A 499 -34.81 15.65 -0.80
N GLN A 500 -34.19 14.48 -0.85
CA GLN A 500 -33.78 13.72 0.35
C GLN A 500 -32.29 13.90 0.69
N SER A 501 -31.49 14.23 -0.31
CA SER A 501 -30.06 14.54 -0.14
C SER A 501 -29.62 15.65 -1.09
N VAL A 502 -28.56 16.32 -0.68
CA VAL A 502 -27.86 17.32 -1.50
C VAL A 502 -26.36 17.13 -1.36
N ALA A 503 -25.62 17.54 -2.38
CA ALA A 503 -24.19 17.72 -2.32
C ALA A 503 -23.85 19.21 -2.15
N ILE A 504 -23.04 19.53 -1.14
CA ILE A 504 -22.45 20.83 -0.91
C ILE A 504 -21.27 20.97 -1.89
N ARG A 505 -21.47 21.79 -2.92
CA ARG A 505 -20.48 22.05 -3.96
C ARG A 505 -19.79 23.38 -3.73
N SER A 506 -18.47 23.38 -3.91
CA SER A 506 -17.67 24.60 -3.93
C SER A 506 -16.46 24.39 -4.83
N ARG A 507 -15.78 25.48 -5.18
CA ARG A 507 -14.39 25.40 -5.64
C ARG A 507 -13.53 24.72 -4.57
N THR A 508 -12.42 24.14 -5.02
CA THR A 508 -11.43 23.50 -4.16
C THR A 508 -10.06 24.05 -4.46
N ALA A 509 -9.19 23.98 -3.45
CA ALA A 509 -7.78 24.23 -3.64
C ALA A 509 -6.98 23.39 -2.65
N ARG A 510 -5.74 23.05 -3.02
CA ARG A 510 -4.80 22.43 -2.10
C ARG A 510 -3.97 23.52 -1.45
N PRO A 511 -3.82 23.54 -0.10
CA PRO A 511 -2.94 24.52 0.54
C PRO A 511 -1.52 24.52 -0.02
N CYS A 512 -0.97 23.36 -0.39
CA CYS A 512 0.34 23.26 -1.06
C CYS A 512 0.41 24.00 -2.41
N ASP A 513 -0.71 24.19 -3.12
CA ASP A 513 -0.76 24.90 -4.40
C ASP A 513 -0.95 26.42 -4.26
N ILE A 514 -1.58 26.85 -3.17
CA ILE A 514 -1.99 28.24 -2.93
C ILE A 514 -0.99 28.98 -2.05
N ILE A 515 -0.55 28.34 -0.97
CA ILE A 515 0.43 28.89 -0.03
C ILE A 515 1.83 28.67 -0.58
N GLY A 516 2.10 27.44 -1.04
CA GLY A 516 3.37 27.04 -1.61
C GLY A 516 3.74 25.60 -1.27
N PRO A 517 4.74 25.05 -1.98
CA PRO A 517 5.19 23.66 -1.86
C PRO A 517 5.66 23.30 -0.46
N PHE A 518 6.17 24.27 0.30
CA PHE A 518 6.62 24.14 1.69
C PHE A 518 5.48 23.94 2.71
N HIS A 519 4.23 23.84 2.26
CA HIS A 519 3.08 23.53 3.09
C HIS A 519 2.56 22.12 2.80
N ASP A 520 2.67 21.20 3.77
CA ASP A 520 2.46 19.76 3.53
C ASP A 520 0.99 19.29 3.46
N ASP A 521 0.03 20.22 3.55
CA ASP A 521 -1.37 19.89 3.35
C ASP A 521 -1.71 19.80 1.85
N ARG A 522 -1.82 18.57 1.37
CA ARG A 522 -2.16 18.21 -0.02
C ARG A 522 -3.66 17.97 -0.24
N ARG A 523 -4.51 18.19 0.77
CA ARG A 523 -5.96 17.95 0.66
C ARG A 523 -6.61 18.96 -0.29
N ASN A 524 -7.52 18.49 -1.14
CA ASN A 524 -8.40 19.39 -1.90
C ASN A 524 -9.47 19.98 -0.97
N LEU A 525 -9.23 21.16 -0.40
CA LEU A 525 -10.13 21.79 0.56
C LEU A 525 -11.17 22.65 -0.17
N GLY A 526 -12.45 22.36 0.08
CA GLY A 526 -13.58 23.15 -0.40
C GLY A 526 -13.90 24.29 0.56
N VAL A 527 -14.82 24.01 1.49
CA VAL A 527 -15.23 24.93 2.56
C VAL A 527 -15.16 24.24 3.92
N LEU A 528 -14.83 25.00 4.96
CA LEU A 528 -14.90 24.56 6.34
C LEU A 528 -16.30 24.84 6.85
N VAL A 529 -17.08 23.78 7.07
CA VAL A 529 -18.47 23.89 7.52
C VAL A 529 -18.51 23.72 9.03
N GLY A 530 -19.15 24.68 9.70
CA GLY A 530 -19.51 24.64 11.12
C GLY A 530 -20.93 24.14 11.31
N GLN A 531 -21.78 24.90 12.02
CA GLN A 531 -23.16 24.47 12.27
C GLN A 531 -23.98 24.29 10.98
N ILE A 532 -24.75 23.19 10.92
CA ILE A 532 -25.73 22.93 9.87
C ILE A 532 -27.12 22.86 10.51
N LEU A 533 -28.01 23.78 10.13
CA LEU A 533 -29.40 23.79 10.63
C LEU A 533 -30.36 23.48 9.49
N GLN A 534 -31.32 22.60 9.75
CA GLN A 534 -32.39 22.27 8.82
C GLN A 534 -33.73 22.71 9.40
N PHE A 535 -34.48 23.51 8.65
CA PHE A 535 -35.78 24.02 9.06
C PHE A 535 -36.85 23.22 8.32
N VAL A 536 -37.63 22.43 9.06
CA VAL A 536 -38.62 21.51 8.51
C VAL A 536 -39.92 21.61 9.32
N SER A 537 -41.03 21.96 8.66
CA SER A 537 -42.40 21.94 9.24
C SER A 537 -42.54 22.57 10.65
N GLY A 538 -41.86 23.70 10.89
CA GLY A 538 -41.90 24.42 12.17
C GLY A 538 -40.85 23.99 13.20
N GLU A 539 -40.05 22.98 12.90
CA GLU A 539 -38.93 22.53 13.73
C GLU A 539 -37.57 22.96 13.16
N ILE A 540 -36.58 23.08 14.04
CA ILE A 540 -35.18 23.31 13.70
C ILE A 540 -34.41 22.07 14.12
N VAL A 541 -33.84 21.37 13.14
CA VAL A 541 -32.99 20.19 13.35
C VAL A 541 -31.53 20.63 13.23
N ASP A 542 -30.76 20.41 14.28
CA ASP A 542 -29.30 20.56 14.24
C ASP A 542 -28.69 19.29 13.63
N TYR A 543 -27.89 19.46 12.57
CA TYR A 543 -27.25 18.36 11.85
C TYR A 543 -25.78 18.29 12.23
N ASP A 544 -25.47 17.41 13.17
CA ASP A 544 -24.13 17.22 13.72
C ASP A 544 -23.38 16.02 13.12
N ARG A 545 -24.02 15.24 12.23
CA ARG A 545 -23.42 14.00 11.68
C ARG A 545 -22.07 14.24 10.99
N HIS A 546 -21.88 15.41 10.39
CA HIS A 546 -20.59 15.79 9.81
C HIS A 546 -19.48 15.91 10.86
N LEU A 547 -19.79 16.15 12.13
CA LEU A 547 -18.88 16.20 13.28
C LEU A 547 -18.73 14.85 13.97
N SER A 548 -18.76 13.76 13.19
CA SER A 548 -18.50 12.41 13.68
C SER A 548 -17.27 11.82 13.01
N ASP A 549 -16.64 10.85 13.69
CA ASP A 549 -15.51 10.08 13.16
C ASP A 549 -15.93 9.16 12.00
N CYS A 550 -17.21 9.14 11.62
CA CYS A 550 -17.67 8.43 10.45
C CYS A 550 -17.13 9.10 9.17
N GLU A 551 -16.64 8.27 8.26
CA GLU A 551 -16.34 8.69 6.88
C GLU A 551 -17.64 9.12 6.20
N MET A 552 -17.60 10.27 5.53
CA MET A 552 -18.74 10.83 4.82
C MET A 552 -18.30 11.26 3.43
N SER A 553 -19.05 10.84 2.41
CA SER A 553 -18.72 11.16 1.01
C SER A 553 -18.53 12.66 0.82
N GLY A 554 -17.39 13.05 0.29
CA GLY A 554 -17.06 14.45 0.01
C GLY A 554 -16.66 15.30 1.21
N TRP A 555 -16.44 14.68 2.38
CA TRP A 555 -15.88 15.31 3.57
C TRP A 555 -14.46 14.77 3.83
N HIS A 556 -13.55 15.62 4.29
CA HIS A 556 -12.23 15.18 4.78
C HIS A 556 -12.34 14.49 6.13
N ASP A 557 -11.29 13.87 6.64
CA ASP A 557 -11.31 13.27 7.98
C ASP A 557 -11.69 14.30 9.06
N TYR A 558 -12.47 13.85 10.04
CA TYR A 558 -12.87 14.70 11.15
C TYR A 558 -11.72 14.79 12.16
N ALA A 559 -11.17 15.99 12.32
CA ALA A 559 -10.05 16.25 13.22
C ALA A 559 -10.50 16.63 14.65
N GLY A 560 -11.77 16.44 14.99
CA GLY A 560 -12.37 16.95 16.22
C GLY A 560 -12.78 18.43 16.14
N GLY A 561 -13.65 18.88 17.05
CA GLY A 561 -14.06 20.27 17.19
C GLY A 561 -15.50 20.54 16.76
N ALA A 562 -15.75 21.73 16.20
CA ALA A 562 -17.09 22.18 15.81
C ALA A 562 -17.24 22.40 14.30
N SER A 563 -16.33 21.84 13.51
CA SER A 563 -16.31 22.04 12.06
C SER A 563 -15.57 20.94 11.31
N ARG A 564 -15.88 20.76 10.02
CA ARG A 564 -15.20 19.80 9.14
C ARG A 564 -15.05 20.35 7.72
N TRP A 565 -13.91 20.08 7.10
CA TRP A 565 -13.64 20.48 5.72
C TRP A 565 -14.38 19.59 4.74
N THR A 566 -14.97 20.20 3.71
CA THR A 566 -15.45 19.48 2.51
C THR A 566 -14.32 19.29 1.51
N SER A 567 -14.45 18.30 0.62
CA SER A 567 -13.58 18.10 -0.54
C SER A 567 -14.12 18.70 -1.83
N GLY A 568 -15.08 19.64 -1.72
CA GLY A 568 -15.76 20.30 -2.84
C GLY A 568 -17.04 19.61 -3.32
N ASP A 569 -17.42 18.48 -2.73
CA ASP A 569 -18.60 17.67 -3.09
C ASP A 569 -19.23 16.95 -1.89
N ALA A 570 -19.44 17.68 -0.79
CA ALA A 570 -19.82 17.08 0.49
C ALA A 570 -21.27 16.63 0.51
N PHE A 571 -21.51 15.34 0.75
CA PHE A 571 -22.85 14.80 0.86
C PHE A 571 -23.53 15.25 2.17
N LEU A 572 -24.79 15.67 2.07
CA LEU A 572 -25.62 16.11 3.19
C LEU A 572 -27.00 15.45 3.10
N PHE A 573 -27.38 14.74 4.16
CA PHE A 573 -28.74 14.22 4.33
C PHE A 573 -29.70 15.35 4.72
N VAL A 574 -30.88 15.37 4.12
CA VAL A 574 -31.92 16.35 4.46
C VAL A 574 -33.03 15.63 5.24
N ALA A 575 -33.39 16.16 6.41
CA ALA A 575 -34.33 15.55 7.36
C ALA A 575 -35.73 15.37 6.75
N ASP A 576 -36.31 14.18 6.87
CA ASP A 576 -37.62 13.84 6.29
C ASP A 576 -38.73 14.79 6.75
N SER A 577 -39.63 15.14 5.84
CA SER A 577 -40.81 15.96 6.12
C SER A 577 -42.08 15.28 5.61
N LEU A 578 -43.10 15.19 6.46
CA LEU A 578 -44.40 14.59 6.11
C LEU A 578 -45.34 15.52 5.31
N GLY A 579 -44.85 16.57 4.64
CA GLY A 579 -45.69 17.55 3.94
C GLY A 579 -45.01 18.36 2.83
N GLU A 580 -45.82 19.07 2.02
CA GLU A 580 -45.41 19.87 0.85
C GLU A 580 -44.79 21.26 1.18
N GLU A 581 -44.34 21.49 2.42
CA GLU A 581 -43.86 22.83 2.83
C GLU A 581 -42.39 23.11 2.47
N HIS A 582 -42.07 24.40 2.35
CA HIS A 582 -40.72 24.90 2.03
C HIS A 582 -39.69 24.49 3.10
N ARG A 583 -38.63 23.79 2.69
CA ARG A 583 -37.52 23.39 3.57
C ARG A 583 -36.35 24.37 3.41
N LEU A 584 -35.71 24.74 4.51
CA LEU A 584 -34.50 25.56 4.48
C LEU A 584 -33.33 24.80 5.08
N VAL A 585 -32.15 24.98 4.51
CA VAL A 585 -30.87 24.54 5.09
C VAL A 585 -29.98 25.75 5.29
N SER A 586 -29.47 25.94 6.49
CA SER A 586 -28.45 26.93 6.81
C SER A 586 -27.11 26.24 7.01
N LEU A 587 -26.12 26.59 6.21
CA LEU A 587 -24.73 26.18 6.38
C LEU A 587 -23.92 27.33 6.96
N GLU A 588 -23.22 27.11 8.06
CA GLU A 588 -22.21 28.04 8.57
C GLU A 588 -20.87 27.73 7.91
N ILE A 589 -20.32 28.70 7.18
CA ILE A 589 -19.03 28.57 6.48
C ILE A 589 -17.99 29.40 7.23
N LEU A 590 -17.06 28.70 7.88
CA LEU A 590 -16.05 29.30 8.77
C LEU A 590 -14.78 29.70 8.01
N ALA A 591 -14.45 28.96 6.94
CA ALA A 591 -13.32 29.23 6.09
C ALA A 591 -13.54 28.65 4.69
N GLY A 592 -12.81 29.18 3.72
CA GLY A 592 -12.79 28.75 2.34
C GLY A 592 -11.81 29.62 1.56
N GLY A 593 -11.24 29.06 0.50
CA GLY A 593 -10.32 29.76 -0.38
C GLY A 593 -9.01 30.22 0.28
N PRO A 594 -8.20 31.03 -0.42
CA PRO A 594 -8.40 31.41 -1.83
C PRO A 594 -8.29 30.21 -2.78
N TYR A 595 -8.95 30.30 -3.93
CA TYR A 595 -8.98 29.27 -4.97
C TYR A 595 -8.18 29.73 -6.19
N LEU A 596 -7.66 28.79 -6.98
CA LEU A 596 -7.13 29.12 -8.30
C LEU A 596 -8.28 29.60 -9.19
N CYS A 597 -8.10 30.72 -9.89
CA CYS A 597 -8.96 31.03 -11.02
C CYS A 597 -8.78 29.92 -12.05
N ALA A 598 -9.85 29.22 -12.40
CA ALA A 598 -9.82 28.37 -13.59
C ALA A 598 -9.57 29.27 -14.80
N ASP A 599 -8.72 28.85 -15.74
CA ASP A 599 -8.75 29.41 -17.09
C ASP A 599 -10.14 29.10 -17.64
N GLU A 600 -11.05 30.08 -17.60
CA GLU A 600 -12.45 29.92 -18.01
C GLU A 600 -12.60 29.61 -19.53
N ASP A 601 -11.50 29.49 -20.27
CA ASP A 601 -11.49 29.25 -21.72
C ASP A 601 -11.62 27.77 -22.14
N ALA A 602 -11.49 26.79 -21.22
CA ALA A 602 -11.58 25.37 -21.63
C ALA A 602 -13.02 24.81 -21.74
N ALA A 603 -14.03 25.51 -21.22
CA ALA A 603 -15.42 25.05 -21.23
C ALA A 603 -16.26 25.61 -22.40
N GLY A 604 -15.75 26.60 -23.15
CA GLY A 604 -16.45 27.22 -24.29
C GLY A 604 -16.38 26.42 -25.59
N ASP A 605 -15.35 25.61 -25.79
CA ASP A 605 -14.99 25.07 -27.11
C ASP A 605 -15.67 23.73 -27.47
N LEU A 606 -16.41 23.12 -26.54
CA LEU A 606 -17.21 21.90 -26.79
C LEU A 606 -18.64 22.19 -27.26
N SER A 607 -19.05 23.46 -27.35
CA SER A 607 -20.36 23.87 -27.86
C SER A 607 -20.35 24.37 -29.32
N ALA A 608 -19.18 24.50 -29.95
CA ALA A 608 -19.04 25.05 -31.30
C ALA A 608 -18.89 24.01 -32.42
N ASN A 609 -18.78 22.71 -32.11
CA ASN A 609 -18.63 21.64 -33.12
C ASN A 609 -19.83 20.67 -33.20
N ALA A 610 -21.03 21.20 -32.97
CA ALA A 610 -22.28 20.56 -33.35
C ALA A 610 -23.10 21.52 -34.21
N GLY A 611 -22.62 21.73 -35.44
CA GLY A 611 -23.30 22.44 -36.52
C GLY A 611 -23.21 21.66 -37.82
#